data_AF-A0A816IWI8-F1
#
_entry.id   AF-A0A816IWI8-F1
#
_cell.length_a   1.000
_cell.length_b   1.000
_cell.length_c   1.000
_cell.angle_alpha   90.00
_cell.angle_beta   90.00
_cell.angle_gamma   90.00
#
_symmetry.space_group_name_H-M   'P 1'
#
loop_
_entity.id
_entity.type
_entity.pdbx_description
1 polymer ?
#
loop_
_entity_poly.entity_id
_entity_poly.type
_entity_poly.pdbx_seq_one_letter_code
_entity_poly.pdbx_strand_id
1 'polypeptide(L)'
;MAYLLRALPHVLAAFSPPSDSSHPEEDQAFSWVRPDNIYFNERCGDCGPCAVKFLEMHAAGYSYEDMGQIDEKKVDIFRQKYAMDTYEEFIGNAKVQNDG
;
A
#
# COMPACT_ATOMS: atom_id res chain seq x y z
N MET A 1 17.72 2.75 -4.43
CA MET A 1 17.08 2.24 -3.19
C MET A 1 17.96 2.34 -1.94
N ALA A 2 19.28 2.13 -2.01
CA ALA A 2 20.18 2.32 -0.85
C ALA A 2 20.06 3.72 -0.19
N TYR A 3 19.86 4.78 -0.97
CA TYR A 3 19.66 6.14 -0.46
C TYR A 3 18.39 6.31 0.38
N LEU A 4 17.30 5.61 0.06
CA LEU A 4 16.06 5.70 0.83
C LEU A 4 16.22 5.07 2.21
N LEU A 5 16.89 3.92 2.30
CA LEU A 5 17.18 3.29 3.59
C LEU A 5 18.05 4.16 4.48
N ARG A 6 19.10 4.77 3.92
CA ARG A 6 19.98 5.70 4.65
C ARG A 6 19.26 6.98 5.07
N ALA A 7 18.31 7.46 4.26
CA ALA A 7 17.54 8.65 4.57
C ALA A 7 16.38 8.37 5.56
N LEU A 8 15.91 7.13 5.67
CA LEU A 8 14.73 6.77 6.45
C LEU A 8 14.82 7.18 7.93
N PRO A 9 15.95 6.97 8.64
CA PRO A 9 16.11 7.45 10.01
C PRO A 9 15.91 8.96 10.14
N HIS A 10 16.45 9.75 9.20
CA HIS A 10 16.32 11.20 9.19
C HIS A 10 14.89 11.66 8.88
N VAL A 11 14.23 10.98 7.94
CA VAL A 11 12.81 11.23 7.62
C VAL A 11 11.96 10.94 8.86
N LEU A 12 12.13 9.78 9.48
CA LEU A 12 11.38 9.41 10.68
C LEU A 12 11.63 10.39 11.84
N ALA A 13 12.87 10.84 12.03
CA ALA A 13 13.21 11.84 13.05
C ALA A 13 12.51 13.20 12.79
N ALA A 14 12.31 13.59 11.53
CA ALA A 14 11.62 14.84 11.19
C ALA A 14 10.11 14.79 11.48
N PHE A 15 9.49 13.60 11.45
CA PHE A 15 8.04 13.42 11.63
C PHE A 15 7.65 12.77 12.96
N SER A 16 8.61 12.32 13.76
CA SER A 16 8.37 11.73 15.07
C SER A 16 8.61 12.75 16.18
N PRO A 17 7.86 12.70 17.29
CA PRO A 17 8.17 13.49 18.47
C PRO A 17 9.60 13.18 18.96
N PRO A 18 10.32 14.16 19.54
CA PRO A 18 11.61 13.88 20.15
C PRO A 18 11.42 12.80 21.23
N SER A 19 12.07 11.66 21.03
CA SER A 19 12.03 10.51 21.94
C SER A 19 13.44 10.28 22.49
N ASP A 20 13.55 9.90 23.76
CA ASP A 20 14.81 9.59 24.45
C ASP A 20 15.48 8.28 23.94
N SER A 21 14.93 7.65 22.91
CA SER A 21 15.47 6.41 22.36
C SER A 21 16.67 6.69 21.46
N SER A 22 17.79 6.03 21.77
CA SER A 22 18.96 5.91 20.91
C SER A 22 18.53 5.55 19.49
N HIS A 23 18.70 6.47 18.55
CA HIS A 23 18.53 6.16 17.13
C HIS A 23 19.46 4.99 16.79
N PRO A 24 18.96 3.91 16.17
CA PRO A 24 19.81 2.82 15.72
C PRO A 24 20.89 3.38 14.78
N GLU A 25 22.14 2.89 14.89
CA GLU A 25 23.25 3.36 14.06
C GLU A 25 22.86 3.35 12.57
N GLU A 26 23.17 4.45 11.87
CA GLU A 26 22.60 4.84 10.56
C GLU A 26 22.65 3.76 9.48
N ASP A 27 23.57 2.80 9.58
CA ASP A 27 23.87 1.83 8.54
C ASP A 27 23.20 0.44 8.71
N GLN A 28 22.44 0.19 9.79
CA GLN A 28 21.82 -1.14 10.03
C GLN A 28 20.32 -1.13 10.42
N ALA A 29 19.68 0.03 10.52
CA ALA A 29 18.33 0.12 11.08
C ALA A 29 17.22 -0.44 10.18
N PHE A 30 17.39 -0.39 8.86
CA PHE A 30 16.34 -0.71 7.90
C PHE A 30 16.87 -1.55 6.74
N SER A 31 16.14 -2.61 6.42
CA SER A 31 16.33 -3.42 5.21
C SER A 31 15.11 -3.31 4.29
N TRP A 32 15.29 -3.61 3.02
CA TRP A 32 14.16 -3.83 2.10
C TRP A 32 14.32 -5.16 1.40
N VAL A 33 13.20 -5.77 1.08
CA VAL A 33 13.11 -6.93 0.20
C VAL A 33 12.03 -6.60 -0.83
N ARG A 34 12.31 -6.84 -2.11
CA ARG A 34 11.25 -6.95 -3.12
C ARG A 34 10.90 -8.43 -3.18
N PRO A 35 9.71 -8.83 -2.71
CA PRO A 35 9.34 -10.23 -2.76
C PRO A 35 9.26 -10.68 -4.21
N ASP A 36 9.82 -11.85 -4.49
CA ASP A 36 9.71 -12.49 -5.80
C ASP A 36 8.26 -12.98 -6.02
N ASN A 37 7.88 -13.14 -7.28
CA ASN A 37 6.55 -13.63 -7.69
C ASN A 37 5.35 -12.77 -7.27
N ILE A 38 5.55 -11.51 -6.94
CA ILE A 38 4.44 -10.55 -6.78
C ILE A 38 4.00 -10.05 -8.14
N TYR A 39 2.68 -9.90 -8.32
CA TYR A 39 2.11 -9.40 -9.56
C TYR A 39 2.80 -8.12 -10.05
N PHE A 40 3.32 -8.19 -11.28
CA PHE A 40 3.90 -7.06 -11.97
C PHE A 40 2.85 -6.46 -12.90
N ASN A 41 2.50 -5.20 -12.63
CA ASN A 41 1.50 -4.52 -13.43
C ASN A 41 2.08 -4.06 -14.78
N GLU A 42 1.74 -4.77 -15.85
CA GLU A 42 2.11 -4.41 -17.23
C GLU A 42 1.10 -3.45 -17.89
N ARG A 43 -0.10 -3.29 -17.31
CA ARG A 43 -1.19 -2.49 -17.89
C ARG A 43 -1.17 -1.06 -17.34
N CYS A 44 -1.39 -0.08 -18.22
CA CYS A 44 -1.52 1.31 -17.81
C CYS A 44 -2.81 1.52 -16.99
N GLY A 45 -2.74 2.28 -15.90
CA GLY A 45 -3.90 2.63 -15.08
C GLY A 45 -4.27 1.65 -13.96
N ASP A 46 -3.51 0.57 -13.78
CA ASP A 46 -3.72 -0.43 -12.72
C ASP A 46 -2.88 -0.16 -11.46
N CYS A 47 -1.95 0.79 -11.49
CA CYS A 47 -1.02 1.06 -10.38
C CYS A 47 -1.74 1.43 -9.07
N GLY A 48 -2.79 2.27 -9.13
CA GLY A 48 -3.57 2.68 -7.96
C GLY A 48 -4.31 1.49 -7.31
N PRO A 49 -5.19 0.80 -8.05
CA PRO A 49 -5.88 -0.39 -7.56
C PRO A 49 -4.94 -1.47 -7.01
N CYS A 50 -3.82 -1.75 -7.70
CA CYS A 50 -2.83 -2.72 -7.22
C CYS A 50 -2.17 -2.27 -5.91
N ALA A 51 -1.76 -1.00 -5.81
CA ALA A 51 -1.13 -0.47 -4.61
C ALA A 51 -2.05 -0.59 -3.38
N VAL A 52 -3.33 -0.22 -3.54
CA VAL A 52 -4.33 -0.34 -2.46
C VAL A 52 -4.54 -1.81 -2.09
N LYS A 53 -4.66 -2.72 -3.07
CA LYS A 53 -4.84 -4.15 -2.77
C LYS A 53 -3.65 -4.74 -2.03
N PHE A 54 -2.41 -4.37 -2.39
CA PHE A 54 -1.23 -4.84 -1.67
C PHE A 54 -1.18 -4.32 -0.22
N LEU A 55 -1.58 -3.06 0.01
CA LEU A 55 -1.70 -2.51 1.36
C LEU A 55 -2.77 -3.24 2.18
N GLU A 56 -3.93 -3.51 1.59
CA GLU A 56 -5.02 -4.26 2.22
C GLU A 56 -4.59 -5.67 2.61
N MET A 57 -3.99 -6.41 1.68
CA MET A 57 -3.50 -7.77 1.94
C MET A 57 -2.40 -7.77 3.01
N HIS A 58 -1.51 -6.79 2.98
CA HIS A 58 -0.46 -6.68 4.00
C HIS A 58 -1.05 -6.39 5.39
N ALA A 59 -2.01 -5.46 5.49
CA ALA A 59 -2.69 -5.13 6.74
C ALA A 59 -3.52 -6.31 7.29
N ALA A 60 -4.07 -7.14 6.41
CA ALA A 60 -4.79 -8.36 6.78
C ALA A 60 -3.88 -9.57 7.08
N GLY A 61 -2.55 -9.42 6.99
CA GLY A 61 -1.59 -10.46 7.35
C GLY A 61 -1.41 -11.56 6.31
N TYR A 62 -1.77 -11.31 5.04
CA TYR A 62 -1.52 -12.27 3.95
C TYR A 62 -0.03 -12.45 3.70
N SER A 63 0.35 -13.65 3.28
CA SER A 63 1.73 -13.97 2.91
C SER A 63 2.08 -13.41 1.52
N TYR A 64 3.38 -13.34 1.21
CA TYR A 64 3.81 -13.01 -0.14
C TYR A 64 3.40 -14.06 -1.18
N GLU A 65 3.24 -15.32 -0.79
CA GLU A 65 2.72 -16.38 -1.68
C GLU A 65 1.27 -16.11 -2.08
N ASP A 66 0.44 -15.65 -1.13
CA ASP A 66 -0.94 -15.26 -1.40
C ASP A 66 -1.02 -14.03 -2.31
N MET A 67 -0.20 -13.00 -2.03
CA MET A 67 -0.11 -11.81 -2.88
C MET A 67 0.38 -12.13 -4.29
N GLY A 68 1.25 -13.14 -4.43
CA GLY A 68 1.74 -13.62 -5.72
C GLY A 68 0.69 -14.35 -6.56
N GLN A 69 -0.43 -14.74 -5.96
CA GLN A 69 -1.56 -15.30 -6.72
C GLN A 69 -2.35 -14.23 -7.48
N ILE A 70 -2.04 -12.94 -7.35
CA ILE A 70 -2.69 -11.90 -8.15
C ILE A 70 -2.34 -12.08 -9.63
N ASP A 71 -3.37 -12.12 -10.46
CA ASP A 71 -3.29 -12.15 -11.92
C ASP A 71 -4.19 -11.05 -12.49
N GLU A 72 -4.12 -10.81 -13.81
CA GLU A 72 -4.90 -9.76 -14.48
C GLU A 72 -6.41 -9.87 -14.22
N LYS A 73 -6.96 -11.10 -14.12
CA LYS A 73 -8.39 -11.29 -13.87
C LYS A 73 -8.76 -10.85 -12.45
N LYS A 74 -7.91 -11.17 -11.47
CA LYS A 74 -8.09 -10.67 -10.09
C LYS A 74 -7.99 -9.15 -10.03
N VAL A 75 -7.10 -8.56 -10.84
CA VAL A 75 -7.01 -7.10 -11.00
C VAL A 75 -8.31 -6.51 -11.51
N ASP A 76 -8.90 -7.09 -12.56
CA ASP A 76 -10.18 -6.64 -13.09
C ASP A 76 -11.30 -6.74 -12.05
N ILE A 77 -11.32 -7.83 -11.26
CA ILE A 77 -12.30 -8.03 -10.19
C ILE A 77 -12.19 -6.95 -9.11
N PHE A 78 -10.99 -6.71 -8.55
CA PHE A 78 -10.89 -5.70 -7.51
C PHE A 78 -11.07 -4.28 -8.05
N ARG A 79 -10.76 -4.00 -9.32
CA ARG A 79 -11.10 -2.72 -9.96
C ARG A 79 -12.61 -2.50 -9.98
N GLN A 80 -13.37 -3.50 -10.43
CA GLN A 80 -14.83 -3.44 -10.44
C GLN A 80 -15.38 -3.26 -9.03
N LYS A 81 -14.85 -4.02 -8.06
CA LYS A 81 -15.26 -3.92 -6.67
C LYS A 81 -14.98 -2.53 -6.08
N TYR A 82 -13.79 -1.99 -6.25
CA TYR A 82 -13.47 -0.65 -5.77
C TYR A 82 -14.34 0.43 -6.43
N ALA A 83 -14.64 0.30 -7.72
CA ALA A 83 -15.53 1.23 -8.41
C ALA A 83 -16.96 1.19 -7.84
N MET A 84 -17.50 0.00 -7.61
CA MET A 84 -18.83 -0.17 -7.03
C MET A 84 -18.88 0.28 -5.57
N ASP A 85 -17.92 -0.13 -4.74
CA ASP A 85 -17.84 0.27 -3.33
C ASP A 85 -17.73 1.81 -3.22
N THR A 86 -16.95 2.45 -4.10
CA THR A 86 -16.84 3.93 -4.17
C THR A 86 -18.17 4.56 -4.60
N TYR A 87 -18.84 4.00 -5.61
CA TYR A 87 -20.14 4.51 -6.05
C TYR A 87 -21.18 4.40 -4.93
N GLU A 88 -21.28 3.26 -4.27
CA GLU A 88 -22.23 3.03 -3.17
C GLU A 88 -21.98 4.01 -2.02
N GLU A 89 -20.73 4.21 -1.62
CA GLU A 89 -20.39 5.12 -0.52
C GLU A 89 -20.72 6.58 -0.82
N PHE A 90 -20.31 7.08 -1.99
CA PHE A 90 -20.37 8.52 -2.27
C PHE A 90 -21.60 8.95 -3.07
N ILE A 91 -22.22 8.05 -3.84
CA ILE A 91 -23.34 8.36 -4.73
C ILE A 91 -24.59 7.57 -4.35
N GLY A 92 -24.47 6.26 -4.10
CA GLY A 92 -25.60 5.39 -3.78
C GLY A 92 -26.16 5.61 -2.37
N ASN A 93 -25.36 6.15 -1.46
CA ASN A 93 -25.77 6.43 -0.09
C ASN A 93 -26.50 7.79 -0.01
N ALA A 94 -27.82 7.75 0.05
CA ALA A 94 -28.68 8.94 0.17
C ALA A 94 -28.38 9.82 1.41
N LYS A 95 -27.66 9.30 2.41
CA LYS A 95 -27.22 10.08 3.58
C LYS A 95 -26.01 10.97 3.28
N VAL A 96 -25.13 10.55 2.37
CA VAL A 96 -23.92 11.30 1.97
C VAL A 96 -24.27 12.38 0.94
N GLN A 97 -25.34 12.19 0.16
CA GLN A 97 -25.78 13.14 -0.86
C GLN A 97 -26.41 14.44 -0.33
N ASN A 98 -26.73 14.55 0.97
CA ASN A 98 -27.54 15.66 1.51
C ASN A 98 -26.77 16.68 2.39
N ASP A 99 -25.43 16.63 2.42
CA ASP A 99 -24.59 17.61 3.14
C ASP A 99 -24.01 18.71 2.22
N GLY A 100 -24.64 18.94 1.05
CA GLY A 100 -24.23 19.95 0.06
C GLY A 100 -25.09 21.22 0.08
#